data_AF-A0A965QTY8-F1
#
_entry.id   AF-A0A965QTY8-F1
#
_cell.length_a   1.000
_cell.length_b   1.000
_cell.length_c   1.000
_cell.angle_alpha   90.00
_cell.angle_beta   90.00
_cell.angle_gamma   90.00
#
_symmetry.space_group_name_H-M   'P 1'
#
loop_
_entity.id
_entity.type
_entity.pdbx_description
1 polymer ?
#
loop_
_entity_poly.entity_id
_entity_poly.type
_entity_poly.pdbx_seq_one_letter_code
_entity_poly.pdbx_strand_id
1 'polypeptide(L)'
;PPSNSLVPAGGSAALKFSSEEAIPAQVTCNIHPWMKAWVLVRPNPYAAVSKADGTFEIKGVPAGEVELQFWHEKAGYLAEMTIGGKAEKASKGRKKVSVAAGGTDLGDIVLDAAIFKK
;
A
#
# COMPACT_ATOMS: atom_id res chain seq x y z
N PRO A 1 -15.74 8.68 -0.66
CA PRO A 1 -16.58 9.11 -1.80
C PRO A 1 -15.79 10.08 -2.67
N PRO A 2 -15.92 10.05 -4.01
CA PRO A 2 -15.30 11.05 -4.86
C PRO A 2 -15.81 12.44 -4.44
N SER A 3 -14.89 13.35 -4.17
CA SER A 3 -15.20 14.73 -3.80
C SER A 3 -14.23 15.66 -4.50
N ASN A 4 -14.73 16.77 -5.04
CA ASN A 4 -13.94 17.82 -5.68
C ASN A 4 -14.36 19.17 -5.10
N SER A 5 -14.00 19.39 -3.84
CA SER A 5 -14.31 20.63 -3.12
C SER A 5 -13.16 21.62 -3.25
N LEU A 6 -13.48 22.91 -3.43
CA LEU A 6 -12.50 23.97 -3.41
C LEU A 6 -12.09 24.25 -1.95
N VAL A 7 -10.82 24.05 -1.63
CA VAL A 7 -10.25 24.33 -0.30
C VAL A 7 -9.39 25.60 -0.41
N PRO A 8 -9.77 26.71 0.24
CA PRO A 8 -8.98 27.94 0.22
C PRO A 8 -7.68 27.76 1.01
N ALA A 9 -6.73 28.69 0.85
CA ALA A 9 -5.48 28.69 1.62
C ALA A 9 -5.77 28.72 3.13
N GLY A 10 -5.16 27.81 3.87
CA GLY A 10 -5.40 27.63 5.32
C GLY A 10 -6.74 26.97 5.68
N GLY A 11 -7.59 26.67 4.69
CA GLY A 11 -8.84 25.95 4.90
C GLY A 11 -8.64 24.43 5.08
N SER A 12 -9.66 23.77 5.61
CA SER A 12 -9.72 22.32 5.74
C SER A 12 -11.10 21.81 5.32
N ALA A 13 -11.15 20.63 4.72
CA ALA A 13 -12.41 19.90 4.45
C ALA A 13 -12.39 18.58 5.21
N ALA A 14 -13.50 18.23 5.85
CA ALA A 14 -13.67 16.95 6.53
C ALA A 14 -14.37 15.95 5.59
N LEU A 15 -13.78 14.77 5.40
CA LEU A 15 -14.36 13.67 4.65
C LEU A 15 -14.54 12.46 5.57
N LYS A 16 -15.73 11.87 5.55
CA LYS A 16 -16.02 10.61 6.23
C LYS A 16 -15.93 9.45 5.24
N PHE A 17 -15.10 8.47 5.56
CA PHE A 17 -15.01 7.22 4.82
C PHE A 17 -15.88 6.17 5.54
N SER A 18 -16.76 5.50 4.80
CA SER A 18 -17.71 4.52 5.34
C SER A 18 -17.43 3.09 4.88
N SER A 19 -16.48 2.89 3.97
CA SER A 19 -16.16 1.60 3.37
C SER A 19 -14.65 1.43 3.26
N GLU A 20 -14.19 0.20 3.38
CA GLU A 20 -12.80 -0.14 3.07
C GLU A 20 -12.53 -0.02 1.57
N GLU A 21 -11.25 0.17 1.24
CA GLU A 21 -10.79 0.28 -0.15
C GLU A 21 -9.88 -0.89 -0.53
N ALA A 22 -10.00 -1.35 -1.78
CA ALA A 22 -9.18 -2.46 -2.30
C ALA A 22 -7.74 -2.05 -2.65
N ILE A 23 -7.53 -0.75 -2.93
CA ILE A 23 -6.26 -0.08 -3.17
C ILE A 23 -6.34 1.33 -2.61
N PRO A 24 -5.19 2.00 -2.37
CA PRO A 24 -5.20 3.40 -1.99
C PRO A 24 -5.92 4.26 -3.03
N ALA A 25 -6.88 5.08 -2.59
CA ALA A 25 -7.50 6.11 -3.40
C ALA A 25 -6.57 7.32 -3.56
N GLN A 26 -6.55 7.87 -4.76
CA GLN A 26 -5.75 9.04 -5.07
C GLN A 26 -6.47 10.31 -4.62
N VAL A 27 -5.75 11.17 -3.90
CA VAL A 27 -6.17 12.53 -3.57
C VAL A 27 -5.30 13.49 -4.36
N THR A 28 -5.90 14.26 -5.26
CA THR A 28 -5.17 15.18 -6.15
C THR A 28 -5.78 16.56 -6.11
N CYS A 29 -4.94 17.57 -6.29
CA CYS A 29 -5.40 18.92 -6.59
C CYS A 29 -5.52 19.09 -8.11
N ASN A 30 -6.69 19.51 -8.58
CA ASN A 30 -6.93 19.86 -9.99
C ASN A 30 -5.99 20.99 -10.47
N ILE A 31 -5.75 21.99 -9.63
CA ILE A 31 -5.04 23.23 -9.99
C ILE A 31 -3.52 23.07 -9.85
N HIS A 32 -3.08 22.21 -8.94
CA HIS A 32 -1.67 21.95 -8.65
C HIS A 32 -1.36 20.46 -8.87
N PRO A 33 -1.06 20.04 -10.12
CA PRO A 33 -0.92 18.62 -10.46
C PRO A 33 0.19 17.89 -9.70
N TRP A 34 1.14 18.59 -9.08
CA TRP A 34 2.18 18.01 -8.22
C TRP A 34 1.67 17.62 -6.83
N MET A 35 0.54 18.19 -6.37
CA MET A 35 -0.08 17.85 -5.09
C MET A 35 -0.86 16.56 -5.24
N LYS A 36 -0.22 15.46 -4.86
CA LYS A 36 -0.82 14.13 -4.86
C LYS A 36 -0.57 13.47 -3.52
N ALA A 37 -1.57 12.77 -3.04
CA ALA A 37 -1.48 11.89 -1.90
C ALA A 37 -2.28 10.62 -2.19
N TRP A 38 -2.07 9.61 -1.36
CA TRP A 38 -2.80 8.36 -1.41
C TRP A 38 -3.38 8.07 -0.03
N VAL A 39 -4.65 7.70 0.00
CA VAL A 39 -5.36 7.36 1.24
C VAL A 39 -5.82 5.92 1.12
N LEU A 40 -5.51 5.09 2.11
CA LEU A 40 -5.94 3.71 2.17
C LEU A 40 -6.80 3.51 3.43
N VAL A 41 -8.08 3.21 3.23
CA VAL A 41 -9.02 2.97 4.33
C VAL A 41 -9.13 1.46 4.58
N ARG A 42 -8.74 1.02 5.77
CA ARG A 42 -8.83 -0.40 6.20
C ARG A 42 -9.52 -0.51 7.56
N PRO A 43 -10.22 -1.63 7.83
CA PRO A 43 -10.81 -1.90 9.14
C PRO A 43 -9.79 -2.37 10.19
N ASN A 44 -8.56 -2.66 9.77
CA ASN A 44 -7.47 -3.12 10.63
C ASN A 44 -6.30 -2.11 10.62
N PRO A 45 -5.46 -2.09 11.67
CA PRO A 45 -4.37 -1.13 11.79
C PRO A 45 -3.07 -1.57 11.09
N TYR A 46 -3.09 -2.66 10.32
CA TYR A 46 -1.88 -3.30 9.80
C TYR A 46 -1.52 -2.76 8.42
N ALA A 47 -0.62 -1.79 8.39
CA ALA A 47 -0.03 -1.25 7.17
C ALA A 47 1.40 -0.76 7.45
N ALA A 48 2.24 -0.77 6.43
CA ALA A 48 3.53 -0.11 6.45
C ALA A 48 3.83 0.49 5.07
N VAL A 49 4.60 1.57 5.07
CA VAL A 49 5.19 2.16 3.88
C VAL A 49 6.69 1.92 3.97
N SER A 50 7.29 1.44 2.89
CA SER A 50 8.74 1.26 2.83
C SER A 50 9.46 2.59 3.00
N LYS A 51 10.53 2.59 3.77
CA LYS A 51 11.46 3.71 3.86
C LYS A 51 12.24 3.87 2.55
N ALA A 52 13.04 4.93 2.47
CA ALA A 52 13.88 5.21 1.30
C ALA A 52 14.92 4.10 1.00
N ASP A 53 15.31 3.33 2.01
CA ASP A 53 16.19 2.16 1.89
C ASP A 53 15.46 0.86 1.52
N GLY A 54 14.13 0.91 1.33
CA GLY A 54 13.29 -0.25 1.03
C GLY A 54 12.82 -1.04 2.26
N THR A 55 13.31 -0.71 3.46
CA THR A 55 12.92 -1.44 4.68
C THR A 55 11.51 -1.07 5.14
N PHE A 56 10.77 -2.04 5.67
CA PHE A 56 9.47 -1.83 6.28
C PHE A 56 9.27 -2.81 7.45
N GLU A 57 8.37 -2.44 8.37
CA GLU A 57 8.02 -3.29 9.51
C GLU A 57 6.54 -3.09 9.82
N ILE A 58 5.79 -4.18 10.02
CA ILE A 58 4.40 -4.15 10.50
C ILE A 58 4.38 -4.79 11.88
N LYS A 59 4.15 -3.99 12.92
CA LYS A 59 4.15 -4.45 14.30
C LYS A 59 2.78 -4.96 14.73
N GLY A 60 2.78 -5.92 15.67
CA GLY A 60 1.57 -6.41 16.31
C GLY A 60 0.67 -7.27 15.43
N VAL A 61 1.18 -7.81 14.32
CA VAL A 61 0.42 -8.76 13.49
C VAL A 61 0.19 -10.06 14.28
N PRO A 62 -1.07 -10.53 14.40
CA PRO A 62 -1.37 -11.79 15.08
C PRO A 62 -0.66 -12.97 14.41
N ALA A 63 -0.25 -13.94 15.23
CA ALA A 63 0.28 -15.20 14.71
C ALA A 63 -0.81 -15.99 13.96
N GLY A 64 -0.45 -16.61 12.84
CA GLY A 64 -1.37 -17.36 11.99
C GLY A 64 -1.19 -17.07 10.50
N GLU A 65 -2.11 -17.57 9.67
CA GLU A 65 -2.12 -17.26 8.23
C GLU A 65 -2.77 -15.89 8.01
N VAL A 66 -2.00 -14.94 7.44
CA VAL A 66 -2.47 -13.60 7.08
C VAL A 66 -2.29 -13.36 5.59
N GLU A 67 -3.15 -12.53 5.01
CA GLU A 67 -3.00 -12.06 3.63
C GLU A 67 -2.36 -10.67 3.63
N LEU A 68 -1.18 -10.56 3.03
CA LEU A 68 -0.53 -9.28 2.73
C LEU A 68 -0.92 -8.83 1.33
N GLN A 69 -1.03 -7.52 1.15
CA GLN A 69 -1.27 -6.92 -0.16
C GLN A 69 -0.21 -5.88 -0.47
N PHE A 70 0.45 -6.05 -1.61
CA PHE A 70 1.54 -5.19 -2.09
C PHE A 70 1.04 -4.27 -3.20
N TRP A 71 1.34 -2.99 -3.07
CA TRP A 71 0.93 -1.95 -4.01
C TRP A 71 1.99 -0.85 -4.06
N HIS A 72 2.13 -0.22 -5.24
CA HIS A 72 3.02 0.93 -5.43
C HIS A 72 2.37 1.98 -6.33
N GLU A 73 2.60 3.26 -6.04
CA GLU A 73 1.92 4.40 -6.70
C GLU A 73 2.03 4.38 -8.23
N LYS A 74 3.22 4.06 -8.76
CA LYS A 74 3.44 3.94 -10.22
C LYS A 74 2.97 2.62 -10.82
N ALA A 75 3.11 1.51 -10.09
CA ALA A 75 2.91 0.18 -10.65
C ALA A 75 1.46 -0.30 -10.51
N GLY A 76 0.75 0.16 -9.49
CA GLY A 76 -0.52 -0.39 -9.03
C GLY A 76 -0.27 -1.63 -8.18
N TYR A 77 -1.05 -2.69 -8.41
CA TYR A 77 -0.82 -3.99 -7.78
C TYR A 77 0.53 -4.56 -8.20
N LEU A 78 1.33 -4.99 -7.22
CA LEU A 78 2.59 -5.67 -7.48
C LEU A 78 2.30 -7.16 -7.72
N ALA A 79 2.10 -7.54 -8.98
CA ALA A 79 1.64 -8.88 -9.34
C ALA A 79 2.76 -9.92 -9.46
N GLU A 80 3.97 -9.48 -9.78
CA GLU A 80 5.15 -10.34 -9.95
C GLU A 80 6.27 -9.78 -9.06
N MET A 81 6.75 -10.60 -8.13
CA MET A 81 7.81 -10.23 -7.19
C MET A 81 8.60 -11.48 -6.79
N THR A 82 9.86 -11.30 -6.43
CA THR A 82 10.68 -12.39 -5.90
C THR A 82 10.82 -12.18 -4.40
N ILE A 83 10.25 -13.08 -3.59
CA ILE A 83 10.30 -13.00 -2.12
C ILE A 83 11.27 -14.07 -1.63
N GLY A 84 12.34 -13.67 -0.93
CA GLY A 84 13.32 -14.61 -0.38
C GLY A 84 13.95 -15.52 -1.46
N GLY A 85 14.19 -14.96 -2.65
CA GLY A 85 14.78 -15.67 -3.79
C GLY A 85 13.81 -16.56 -4.59
N LYS A 86 12.52 -16.61 -4.25
CA LYS A 86 11.50 -17.35 -5.00
C LYS A 86 10.59 -16.40 -5.76
N ALA A 87 10.45 -16.63 -7.08
CA ALA A 87 9.52 -15.89 -7.92
C ALA A 87 8.08 -16.23 -7.53
N GLU A 88 7.29 -15.20 -7.25
CA GLU A 88 5.93 -15.29 -6.76
C GLU A 88 4.99 -14.48 -7.63
N LYS A 89 3.87 -15.10 -8.01
CA LYS A 89 2.77 -14.43 -8.72
C LYS A 89 1.64 -14.16 -7.74
N ALA A 90 1.46 -12.90 -7.40
CA ALA A 90 0.47 -12.43 -6.44
C ALA A 90 -0.69 -11.78 -7.19
N SER A 91 -1.82 -12.47 -7.31
CA SER A 91 -3.02 -11.86 -7.92
C SER A 91 -3.45 -10.65 -7.10
N LYS A 92 -3.63 -9.49 -7.74
CA LYS A 92 -3.91 -8.19 -7.09
C LYS A 92 -2.90 -7.84 -5.97
N GLY A 93 -1.66 -8.31 -6.11
CA GLY A 93 -0.60 -8.14 -5.12
C GLY A 93 -0.85 -8.86 -3.80
N ARG A 94 -1.76 -9.83 -3.74
CA ARG A 94 -2.10 -10.55 -2.51
C ARG A 94 -1.25 -11.80 -2.35
N LYS A 95 -0.67 -11.97 -1.17
CA LYS A 95 0.13 -13.14 -0.79
C LYS A 95 -0.25 -13.57 0.62
N LYS A 96 -0.56 -14.85 0.77
CA LYS A 96 -0.71 -15.49 2.07
C LYS A 96 0.66 -15.74 2.69
N VAL A 97 0.82 -15.35 3.94
CA VAL A 97 2.04 -15.50 4.74
C VAL A 97 1.66 -16.10 6.08
N SER A 98 2.46 -17.05 6.56
CA SER A 98 2.34 -17.57 7.91
C SER A 98 3.18 -16.73 8.87
N VAL A 99 2.52 -16.06 9.81
CA VAL A 99 3.15 -15.25 10.86
C VAL A 99 3.40 -16.12 12.07
N ALA A 100 4.69 -16.31 12.42
CA ALA A 100 5.06 -16.99 13.66
C ALA A 100 4.96 -16.04 14.86
N ALA A 101 4.82 -16.57 16.08
CA ALA A 101 4.67 -15.77 17.31
C ALA A 101 5.88 -14.86 17.63
N GLY A 102 7.05 -15.14 17.02
CA GLY A 102 8.27 -14.32 17.13
C GLY A 102 8.46 -13.29 16.01
N GLY A 103 7.45 -13.12 15.13
CA GLY A 103 7.56 -12.35 13.90
C GLY A 103 7.97 -13.23 12.71
N THR A 104 7.72 -12.72 11.51
CA THR A 104 8.11 -13.37 10.26
C THR A 104 8.93 -12.40 9.43
N ASP A 105 10.14 -12.82 9.07
CA ASP A 105 10.94 -12.14 8.08
C ASP A 105 10.55 -12.66 6.69
N LEU A 106 10.24 -11.72 5.78
CA LEU A 106 9.92 -12.02 4.39
C LEU A 106 11.19 -12.11 3.52
N GLY A 107 12.33 -11.69 4.05
CA GLY A 107 13.56 -11.48 3.29
C GLY A 107 13.42 -10.37 2.26
N ASP A 108 14.27 -10.41 1.25
CA ASP A 108 14.25 -9.40 0.18
C ASP A 108 13.07 -9.64 -0.77
N ILE A 109 12.30 -8.58 -1.00
CA ILE A 109 11.26 -8.52 -2.03
C ILE A 109 11.82 -7.76 -3.22
N VAL A 110 12.24 -8.50 -4.24
CA VAL A 110 12.82 -7.92 -5.46
C VAL A 110 11.73 -7.73 -6.51
N LEU A 111 11.68 -6.52 -7.06
CA LEU A 111 10.75 -6.10 -8.11
C LEU A 111 11.52 -5.77 -9.39
N ASP A 112 10.97 -6.12 -10.54
CA ASP A 112 11.56 -5.74 -11.83
C ASP A 112 11.40 -4.22 -12.05
N ALA A 113 12.49 -3.51 -12.35
CA ALA A 113 12.46 -2.06 -12.55
C ALA A 113 11.57 -1.62 -13.73
N ALA A 114 11.29 -2.50 -14.69
CA ALA A 114 10.41 -2.23 -15.81
C ALA A 114 8.97 -1.90 -15.37
N ILE A 115 8.50 -2.42 -14.23
CA ILE A 115 7.14 -2.17 -13.74
C ILE A 115 6.88 -0.70 -13.38
N PHE A 116 7.95 0.09 -13.21
CA PHE A 116 7.87 1.51 -12.86
C PHE A 116 8.00 2.46 -14.05
N LYS A 117 8.24 1.96 -15.26
CA LYS A 117 8.43 2.75 -16.49
C LYS A 117 7.12 3.08 -17.22
N LYS A 118 6.02 3.27 -16.48
CA LYS A 118 4.72 3.68 -17.03
C LYS A 118 4.67 5.17 -17.34
#